data_AF-A0A1C2HPT3-F1
#
_entry.id   AF-A0A1C2HPT3-F1
#
_cell.length_a   1.000
_cell.length_b   1.000
_cell.length_c   1.000
_cell.angle_alpha   90.00
_cell.angle_beta   90.00
_cell.angle_gamma   90.00
#
_symmetry.space_group_name_H-M   'P 1'
#
loop_
_entity.id
_entity.type
_entity.pdbx_description
1 polymer ?
#
loop_
_entity_poly.entity_id
_entity_poly.type
_entity_poly.pdbx_seq_one_letter_code
_entity_poly.pdbx_strand_id
1 'polypeptide(L)'
;MPQDSAADNPENPCPVACDVAIPIVYWQQPIKIPADQVAASIPFDIDVRASMEATFTNSNSSPPISIARWSGNSPYVSGLGHAGIAMINGRTGAAAYWEYGRYDRAQFGEVRHVPSVASVTLTFDEVGNPERGALEQLARVLTTTNGPGQLYEGVYIKLSNGSFDRMVEFAENRMALVARGPSGGAEVYSVESNHCFTFAMEVAAIAGVRTSAARSAPTLEVELLGGNMATRALIRGFAPDFEVPGRQMRALQQSYRAFNVSSDGTIDSDFQFPAALNSR
;
A
#
# COMPACT_ATOMS: atom_id res chain seq x y z
N MET A 1 -4.91 34.67 -35.46
CA MET A 1 -6.23 34.17 -35.01
C MET A 1 -6.78 33.31 -36.15
N PRO A 2 -7.37 32.14 -35.88
CA PRO A 2 -8.03 31.68 -34.64
C PRO A 2 -7.00 31.03 -33.69
N GLN A 3 -6.93 31.32 -32.39
CA GLN A 3 -7.89 30.96 -31.33
C GLN A 3 -8.32 29.49 -31.41
N ASP A 4 -7.39 28.58 -31.13
CA ASP A 4 -7.76 27.30 -30.53
C ASP A 4 -8.19 27.61 -29.10
N SER A 5 -9.50 27.64 -28.95
CA SER A 5 -10.24 27.83 -27.72
C SER A 5 -9.78 26.86 -26.66
N ALA A 6 -9.47 27.41 -25.49
CA ALA A 6 -9.44 26.72 -24.22
C ALA A 6 -10.86 26.23 -23.85
N ALA A 7 -11.35 25.22 -24.58
CA ALA A 7 -12.63 24.58 -24.38
C ALA A 7 -12.51 23.14 -24.88
N ASP A 8 -11.95 22.25 -24.06
CA ASP A 8 -12.14 20.78 -24.10
C ASP A 8 -11.31 20.08 -22.99
N ASN A 9 -11.18 20.71 -21.83
CA ASN A 9 -10.76 19.99 -20.63
C ASN A 9 -12.02 19.86 -19.77
N PRO A 10 -12.77 18.74 -19.84
CA PRO A 10 -13.98 18.64 -19.05
C PRO A 10 -13.55 18.72 -17.58
N GLU A 11 -14.14 19.67 -16.84
CA GLU A 11 -13.90 19.85 -15.39
C GLU A 11 -14.16 18.56 -14.60
N ASN A 12 -14.88 17.62 -15.22
CA ASN A 12 -15.03 16.25 -14.77
C ASN A 12 -14.83 15.27 -15.95
N PRO A 13 -13.85 14.35 -15.89
CA PRO A 13 -13.63 13.40 -16.97
C PRO A 13 -14.69 12.27 -17.00
N CYS A 14 -15.65 12.27 -16.09
CA CYS A 14 -16.77 11.34 -16.01
C CYS A 14 -18.11 12.07 -16.18
N PRO A 15 -19.17 11.41 -16.73
CA PRO A 15 -20.48 12.03 -16.92
C PRO A 15 -21.21 12.43 -15.63
N VAL A 16 -20.85 11.79 -14.52
CA VAL A 16 -21.24 12.06 -13.12
C VAL A 16 -19.95 11.97 -12.30
N ALA A 17 -19.94 11.54 -11.05
CA ALA A 17 -18.68 11.30 -10.36
C ALA A 17 -17.90 10.09 -10.92
N CYS A 18 -16.58 10.19 -10.88
CA CYS A 18 -15.67 9.11 -11.26
C CYS A 18 -15.56 8.04 -10.18
N ASP A 19 -15.25 6.81 -10.58
CA ASP A 19 -14.78 5.82 -9.62
C ASP A 19 -13.40 6.25 -9.12
N VAL A 20 -13.04 5.81 -7.92
CA VAL A 20 -11.77 6.22 -7.29
C VAL A 20 -11.06 5.00 -6.72
N ALA A 21 -9.75 4.97 -6.92
CA ALA A 21 -8.84 4.13 -6.15
C ALA A 21 -8.00 5.01 -5.22
N ILE A 22 -7.88 4.60 -3.97
CA ILE A 22 -7.04 5.22 -2.96
C ILE A 22 -6.16 4.13 -2.33
N PRO A 23 -5.05 3.73 -2.98
CA PRO A 23 -4.01 2.96 -2.33
C PRO A 23 -3.44 3.76 -1.14
N ILE A 24 -3.28 3.11 0.00
CA ILE A 24 -2.78 3.73 1.24
C ILE A 24 -1.71 2.86 1.90
N VAL A 25 -0.83 3.52 2.67
CA VAL A 25 0.21 2.90 3.50
C VAL A 25 0.17 3.48 4.91
N TYR A 26 -0.05 2.62 5.90
CA TYR A 26 0.13 2.90 7.33
C TYR A 26 1.60 2.70 7.69
N TRP A 27 2.45 3.70 7.47
CA TRP A 27 3.90 3.53 7.61
C TRP A 27 4.36 3.29 9.06
N GLN A 28 3.57 3.73 10.06
CA GLN A 28 3.89 3.53 11.47
C GLN A 28 3.51 2.14 12.00
N GLN A 29 2.65 1.41 11.30
CA GLN A 29 2.18 0.09 11.72
C GLN A 29 3.37 -0.88 11.83
N PRO A 30 3.63 -1.46 13.01
CA PRO A 30 4.73 -2.41 13.17
C PRO A 30 4.43 -3.72 12.42
N ILE A 31 5.34 -4.12 11.53
CA ILE A 31 5.25 -5.38 10.76
C ILE A 31 6.26 -6.39 11.30
N LYS A 32 5.80 -7.62 11.55
CA LYS A 32 6.70 -8.72 11.94
C LYS A 32 7.58 -9.14 10.76
N ILE A 33 8.90 -9.17 10.91
CA ILE A 33 9.82 -9.72 9.91
C ILE A 33 10.20 -11.16 10.29
N PRO A 34 9.89 -12.15 9.45
CA PRO A 34 10.13 -13.56 9.74
C PRO A 34 11.62 -13.91 9.60
N ALA A 35 12.33 -13.82 10.72
CA ALA A 35 13.76 -14.13 10.81
C ALA A 35 14.17 -15.47 10.19
N ASP A 36 13.31 -16.48 10.28
CA ASP A 36 13.48 -17.81 9.67
C ASP A 36 13.47 -17.75 8.13
N GLN A 37 12.60 -16.95 7.53
CA GLN A 37 12.59 -16.74 6.08
C GLN A 37 13.80 -15.94 5.62
N VAL A 38 14.21 -14.92 6.40
CA VAL A 38 15.43 -14.14 6.13
C VAL A 38 16.68 -15.04 6.24
N ALA A 39 16.73 -15.92 7.23
CA ALA A 39 17.82 -16.89 7.36
C ALA A 39 17.88 -17.84 6.16
N ALA A 40 16.72 -18.33 5.70
CA ALA A 40 16.63 -19.28 4.60
C ALA A 40 17.03 -18.69 3.23
N SER A 41 16.95 -17.38 3.04
CA SER A 41 17.38 -16.72 1.80
C SER A 41 18.89 -16.50 1.71
N ILE A 42 19.63 -16.73 2.80
CA ILE A 42 21.05 -16.41 2.88
C ILE A 42 21.85 -17.73 2.86
N PRO A 43 22.66 -17.99 1.82
CA PRO A 43 23.26 -19.31 1.57
C PRO A 43 24.47 -19.64 2.47
N PHE A 44 24.68 -18.87 3.54
CA PHE A 44 25.83 -19.01 4.45
C PHE A 44 25.47 -18.55 5.86
N ASP A 45 26.24 -19.02 6.84
CA ASP A 45 26.01 -18.69 8.25
C ASP A 45 26.26 -17.21 8.54
N ILE A 46 25.23 -16.55 9.07
CA ILE A 46 25.27 -15.17 9.57
C ILE A 46 24.61 -15.08 10.94
N ASP A 47 24.84 -13.98 11.65
CA ASP A 47 24.00 -13.61 12.78
C ASP A 47 22.77 -12.86 12.25
N VAL A 48 21.71 -13.60 11.96
CA VAL A 48 20.46 -13.06 11.41
C VAL A 48 19.87 -11.98 12.32
N ARG A 49 19.94 -12.17 13.63
CA ARG A 49 19.39 -11.22 14.60
C ARG A 49 20.18 -9.92 14.58
N ALA A 50 21.51 -9.99 14.67
CA ALA A 50 22.36 -8.81 14.61
C ALA A 50 22.23 -8.10 13.25
N SER A 51 22.11 -8.85 12.16
CA SER A 51 21.91 -8.31 10.81
C SER A 51 20.61 -7.51 10.70
N MET A 52 19.49 -8.06 11.19
CA MET A 52 18.22 -7.34 11.24
C MET A 52 18.27 -6.14 12.19
N GLU A 53 18.96 -6.26 13.33
CA GLU A 53 19.14 -5.14 14.26
C GLU A 53 19.90 -3.99 13.59
N ALA A 54 21.03 -4.26 12.93
CA ALA A 54 21.79 -3.26 12.19
C ALA A 54 20.98 -2.61 11.06
N THR A 55 20.27 -3.43 10.28
CA THR A 55 19.42 -2.96 9.17
C THR A 55 18.32 -2.02 9.66
N PHE A 56 17.57 -2.42 10.70
CA PHE A 56 16.36 -1.71 11.13
C PHE A 56 16.62 -0.65 12.21
N THR A 57 17.86 -0.46 12.64
CA THR A 57 18.26 0.64 13.53
C THR A 57 19.16 1.67 12.84
N ASN A 58 19.44 1.47 11.55
CA ASN A 58 20.19 2.44 10.75
C ASN A 58 19.45 3.78 10.68
N SER A 59 20.05 4.80 11.31
CA SER A 59 19.49 6.16 11.42
C SER A 59 19.35 6.88 10.07
N ASN A 60 20.01 6.39 9.02
CA ASN A 60 19.96 6.98 7.68
C ASN A 60 18.85 6.38 6.80
N SER A 61 18.06 5.44 7.33
CA SER A 61 16.91 4.89 6.63
C SER A 61 15.85 5.96 6.37
N SER A 62 15.34 6.01 5.14
CA SER A 62 14.19 6.84 4.76
C SER A 62 13.08 5.97 4.15
N PRO A 63 11.83 5.99 4.65
CA PRO A 63 11.40 6.62 5.90
C PRO A 63 12.21 6.09 7.10
N PRO A 64 12.21 6.79 8.25
CA PRO A 64 12.82 6.28 9.48
C PRO A 64 12.23 4.91 9.82
N ILE A 65 13.12 3.93 9.98
CA ILE A 65 12.77 2.55 10.35
C ILE A 65 13.25 2.31 11.77
N SER A 66 12.47 1.56 12.54
CA SER A 66 12.84 1.19 13.91
C SER A 66 12.21 -0.14 14.32
N ILE A 67 12.90 -0.85 15.21
CA ILE A 67 12.35 -2.06 15.84
C ILE A 67 11.46 -1.64 17.01
N ALA A 68 10.16 -1.87 16.90
CA ALA A 68 9.20 -1.61 17.96
C ALA A 68 9.31 -2.64 19.09
N ARG A 69 9.50 -3.92 18.75
CA ARG A 69 9.69 -5.03 19.71
C ARG A 69 10.21 -6.28 19.03
N TRP A 70 10.63 -7.26 19.82
CA TRP A 70 10.97 -8.60 19.35
C TRP A 70 9.91 -9.62 19.76
N SER A 71 9.77 -10.68 18.96
CA SER A 71 9.00 -11.89 19.29
C SER A 71 9.85 -13.10 18.93
N GLY A 72 10.54 -13.65 19.92
CA GLY A 72 11.63 -14.60 19.66
C GLY A 72 12.74 -13.92 18.84
N ASN A 73 13.08 -14.53 17.69
CA ASN A 73 14.07 -13.98 16.76
C ASN A 73 13.48 -13.04 15.71
N SER A 74 12.15 -12.88 15.63
CA SER A 74 11.52 -12.01 14.63
C SER A 74 11.28 -10.59 15.20
N PRO A 75 11.78 -9.52 14.57
CA PRO A 75 11.47 -8.16 14.99
C PRO A 75 10.10 -7.72 14.45
N TYR A 76 9.42 -6.85 15.19
CA TYR A 76 8.33 -6.02 14.69
C TYR A 76 8.92 -4.65 14.34
N VAL A 77 8.81 -4.26 13.09
CA VAL A 77 9.49 -3.11 12.52
C VAL A 77 8.47 -2.07 12.10
N SER A 78 8.59 -0.86 12.64
CA SER A 78 7.87 0.34 12.20
C SER A 78 8.65 1.06 11.12
N GLY A 79 7.98 1.78 10.23
CA GLY A 79 8.60 2.51 9.12
C GLY A 79 8.54 1.77 7.79
N LEU A 80 8.35 0.45 7.78
CA LEU A 80 8.17 -0.31 6.52
C LEU A 80 6.80 0.00 5.89
N GLY A 81 5.76 -0.13 6.71
CA GLY A 81 4.38 0.16 6.39
C GLY A 81 3.55 -1.07 6.03
N HIS A 82 2.26 -0.97 6.36
CA HIS A 82 1.21 -1.87 5.90
C HIS A 82 0.39 -1.17 4.83
N ALA A 83 -0.11 -1.90 3.82
CA ALA A 83 -0.83 -1.30 2.71
C ALA A 83 -2.21 -1.93 2.48
N GLY A 84 -3.08 -1.12 1.90
CA GLY A 84 -4.38 -1.55 1.39
C GLY A 84 -4.89 -0.56 0.36
N ILE A 85 -6.13 -0.77 -0.08
CA ILE A 85 -6.77 0.08 -1.09
C ILE A 85 -8.21 0.37 -0.71
N ALA A 86 -8.54 1.65 -0.59
CA ALA A 86 -9.92 2.11 -0.53
C ALA A 86 -10.43 2.38 -1.96
N MET A 87 -11.71 2.13 -2.18
CA MET A 87 -12.37 2.28 -3.46
C MET A 87 -13.67 3.04 -3.26
N ILE A 88 -14.01 3.93 -4.21
CA ILE A 88 -15.27 4.67 -4.20
C ILE A 88 -15.97 4.42 -5.54
N ASN A 89 -17.25 4.07 -5.49
CA ASN A 89 -18.11 3.99 -6.64
C ASN A 89 -18.65 5.39 -6.98
N GLY A 90 -18.30 5.92 -8.15
CA GLY A 90 -18.68 7.28 -8.56
C GLY A 90 -20.17 7.44 -8.87
N ARG A 91 -20.94 6.36 -8.97
CA ARG A 91 -22.39 6.42 -9.25
C ARG A 91 -23.23 6.31 -8.00
N THR A 92 -22.83 5.46 -7.07
CA THR A 92 -23.61 5.14 -5.86
C THR A 92 -23.06 5.77 -4.59
N GLY A 93 -21.81 6.23 -4.62
CA GLY A 93 -21.10 6.68 -3.42
C GLY A 93 -20.63 5.54 -2.52
N ALA A 94 -20.84 4.27 -2.90
CA ALA A 94 -20.40 3.14 -2.10
C ALA A 94 -18.88 3.14 -1.92
N ALA A 95 -18.42 2.87 -0.69
CA ALA A 95 -17.02 2.70 -0.37
C ALA A 95 -16.69 1.24 -0.07
N ALA A 96 -15.48 0.81 -0.38
CA ALA A 96 -14.94 -0.48 0.02
C ALA A 96 -13.47 -0.34 0.39
N TYR A 97 -12.97 -1.17 1.30
CA TYR A 97 -11.55 -1.22 1.64
C TYR A 97 -11.08 -2.66 1.79
N TRP A 98 -9.99 -2.95 1.10
CA TRP A 98 -9.39 -4.27 1.02
C TRP A 98 -7.89 -4.20 1.27
N GLU A 99 -7.38 -5.25 1.88
CA GLU A 99 -5.95 -5.37 2.17
C GLU A 99 -5.53 -6.83 2.18
N TYR A 100 -4.24 -7.06 2.00
CA TYR A 100 -3.64 -8.38 2.06
C TYR A 100 -2.52 -8.36 3.09
N GLY A 101 -2.38 -9.41 3.88
CA GLY A 101 -1.37 -9.44 4.94
C GLY A 101 -1.33 -10.77 5.66
N ARG A 102 -0.34 -10.95 6.53
CA ARG A 102 -0.19 -12.16 7.35
C ARG A 102 -1.12 -12.14 8.58
N TYR A 103 -2.43 -12.12 8.32
CA TYR A 103 -3.45 -12.24 9.37
C TYR A 103 -3.68 -13.69 9.78
N ASP A 104 -3.33 -14.63 8.91
CA ASP A 104 -3.51 -16.04 9.12
C ASP A 104 -2.44 -16.63 10.04
N ARG A 105 -2.84 -17.61 10.87
CA ARG A 105 -1.90 -18.35 11.73
C ARG A 105 -0.87 -19.14 10.92
N ALA A 106 -1.20 -19.47 9.67
CA ALA A 106 -0.37 -20.24 8.77
C ALA A 106 0.65 -19.38 7.99
N GLN A 107 0.57 -18.04 8.11
CA GLN A 107 1.49 -17.06 7.53
C GLN A 107 1.63 -17.13 6.00
N PHE A 108 0.63 -17.68 5.31
CA PHE A 108 0.56 -17.70 3.84
C PHE A 108 -0.04 -16.41 3.26
N GLY A 109 -0.56 -15.54 4.13
CA GLY A 109 -1.26 -14.32 3.77
C GLY A 109 -2.76 -14.55 3.65
N GLU A 110 -3.53 -13.49 3.92
CA GLU A 110 -4.99 -13.48 3.89
C GLU A 110 -5.45 -12.13 3.31
N VAL A 111 -6.46 -12.18 2.44
CA VAL A 111 -7.14 -10.98 1.95
C VAL A 111 -8.28 -10.67 2.89
N ARG A 112 -8.40 -9.42 3.34
CA ARG A 112 -9.46 -8.95 4.24
C ARG A 112 -10.27 -7.85 3.58
N HIS A 113 -11.59 -7.99 3.61
CA HIS A 113 -12.53 -6.89 3.40
C HIS A 113 -12.87 -6.27 4.76
N VAL A 114 -12.81 -4.94 4.90
CA VAL A 114 -13.08 -4.26 6.17
C VAL A 114 -14.50 -3.67 6.18
N PRO A 115 -15.45 -4.28 6.92
CA PRO A 115 -16.87 -3.91 6.81
C PRO A 115 -17.21 -2.50 7.30
N SER A 116 -16.42 -1.94 8.22
CA SER A 116 -16.67 -0.58 8.72
C SER A 116 -16.57 0.47 7.61
N VAL A 117 -15.71 0.26 6.61
CA VAL A 117 -15.59 1.18 5.47
C VAL A 117 -16.82 1.10 4.56
N ALA A 118 -17.40 -0.09 4.39
CA ALA A 118 -18.61 -0.28 3.56
C ALA A 118 -19.86 0.45 4.11
N SER A 119 -19.82 0.89 5.36
CA SER A 119 -20.88 1.72 5.95
C SER A 119 -20.82 3.20 5.54
N VAL A 120 -19.71 3.64 4.95
CA VAL A 120 -19.55 5.03 4.47
C VAL A 120 -20.15 5.15 3.09
N THR A 121 -20.96 6.19 2.88
CA THR A 121 -21.50 6.57 1.57
C THR A 121 -21.04 7.98 1.23
N LEU A 122 -20.40 8.13 0.07
CA LEU A 122 -19.91 9.40 -0.42
C LEU A 122 -21.03 10.14 -1.15
N THR A 123 -21.19 11.41 -0.79
CA THR A 123 -21.94 12.41 -1.58
C THR A 123 -20.97 13.14 -2.48
N PHE A 124 -21.47 13.69 -3.60
CA PHE A 124 -20.64 14.36 -4.60
C PHE A 124 -21.17 15.77 -4.88
N ASP A 125 -20.26 16.69 -5.17
CA ASP A 125 -20.57 18.05 -5.62
C ASP A 125 -21.02 18.08 -7.09
N GLU A 126 -21.36 19.27 -7.58
CA GLU A 126 -21.86 19.48 -8.95
C GLU A 126 -20.84 19.11 -10.04
N VAL A 127 -19.55 19.11 -9.71
CA VAL A 127 -18.46 18.72 -10.62
C VAL A 127 -18.02 17.26 -10.40
N GLY A 128 -18.77 16.50 -9.61
CA GLY A 128 -18.56 15.06 -9.40
C GLY A 128 -17.35 14.69 -8.54
N ASN A 129 -16.86 15.60 -7.69
CA ASN A 129 -15.92 15.26 -6.63
C ASN A 129 -16.66 14.91 -5.34
N PRO A 130 -16.12 14.01 -4.49
CA PRO A 130 -16.70 13.79 -3.17
C PRO A 130 -16.79 15.07 -2.35
N GLU A 131 -17.93 15.31 -1.70
CA GLU A 131 -18.05 16.37 -0.72
C GLU A 131 -17.00 16.18 0.39
N ARG A 132 -16.33 17.27 0.79
CA ARG A 132 -15.21 17.20 1.75
C ARG A 132 -15.57 16.48 3.04
N GLY A 133 -16.76 16.75 3.60
CA GLY A 133 -17.20 16.10 4.84
C GLY A 133 -17.36 14.58 4.71
N ALA A 134 -17.86 14.10 3.56
CA ALA A 134 -18.01 12.67 3.29
C ALA A 134 -16.65 12.00 3.06
N LEU A 135 -15.73 12.66 2.34
CA LEU A 135 -14.37 12.15 2.14
C LEU A 135 -13.58 12.11 3.45
N GLU A 136 -13.71 13.11 4.32
CA GLU A 136 -13.11 13.10 5.66
C GLU A 136 -13.73 12.04 6.56
N GLN A 137 -15.02 11.71 6.40
CA GLN A 137 -15.63 10.59 7.11
C GLN A 137 -14.99 9.25 6.67
N LEU A 138 -14.81 9.03 5.37
CA LEU A 138 -14.08 7.88 4.86
C LEU A 138 -12.66 7.84 5.44
N ALA A 139 -11.96 8.98 5.40
CA ALA A 139 -10.59 9.09 5.90
C ALA A 139 -10.49 8.71 7.39
N ARG A 140 -11.39 9.23 8.22
CA ARG A 140 -11.51 8.86 9.65
C ARG A 140 -11.71 7.37 9.85
N VAL A 141 -12.61 6.73 9.10
CA VAL A 141 -12.83 5.28 9.24
C VAL A 141 -11.56 4.50 8.89
N LEU A 142 -10.85 4.89 7.83
CA LEU A 142 -9.60 4.26 7.41
C LEU A 142 -8.53 4.27 8.52
N THR A 143 -8.40 5.37 9.28
CA THR A 143 -7.45 5.48 10.40
C THR A 143 -7.63 4.42 11.50
N THR A 144 -8.76 3.72 11.52
CA THR A 144 -9.10 2.73 12.55
C THR A 144 -8.99 1.28 12.08
N THR A 145 -8.78 1.05 10.77
CA THR A 145 -8.84 -0.30 10.16
C THR A 145 -7.71 -1.22 10.66
N ASN A 146 -6.57 -0.64 11.02
CA ASN A 146 -5.37 -1.35 11.45
C ASN A 146 -4.98 -1.03 12.91
N GLY A 147 -5.98 -0.73 13.73
CA GLY A 147 -5.82 -0.23 15.10
C GLY A 147 -6.21 1.25 15.18
N PRO A 148 -6.42 1.77 16.40
CA PRO A 148 -6.90 3.15 16.56
C PRO A 148 -5.83 4.17 16.16
N GLY A 149 -6.26 5.22 15.47
CA GLY A 149 -5.48 6.44 15.26
C GLY A 149 -4.26 6.29 14.34
N GLN A 150 -4.31 5.39 13.36
CA GLN A 150 -3.23 5.25 12.39
C GLN A 150 -3.30 6.40 11.38
N LEU A 151 -2.22 7.18 11.26
CA LEU A 151 -2.02 8.04 10.11
C LEU A 151 -1.59 7.20 8.89
N TYR A 152 -1.87 7.70 7.69
CA TYR A 152 -1.48 7.01 6.47
C TYR A 152 -1.09 7.97 5.35
N GLU A 153 -0.19 7.50 4.50
CA GLU A 153 0.17 8.13 3.23
C GLU A 153 -0.61 7.43 2.12
N GLY A 154 -1.09 8.17 1.12
CA GLY A 154 -1.89 7.61 0.03
C GLY A 154 -1.81 8.40 -1.25
N VAL A 155 -2.47 7.90 -2.29
CA VAL A 155 -2.72 8.65 -3.54
C VAL A 155 -4.18 8.58 -3.92
N TYR A 156 -4.75 9.68 -4.42
CA TYR A 156 -6.13 9.74 -4.91
C TYR A 156 -6.15 9.64 -6.43
N ILE A 157 -6.80 8.62 -6.98
CA ILE A 157 -6.79 8.34 -8.41
C ILE A 157 -8.21 8.29 -8.95
N LYS A 158 -8.57 9.23 -9.84
CA LYS A 158 -9.82 9.19 -10.61
C LYS A 158 -9.75 8.15 -11.72
N LEU A 159 -10.81 7.35 -11.84
CA LEU A 159 -10.96 6.23 -12.75
C LEU A 159 -12.30 6.30 -13.49
N SER A 160 -12.36 5.68 -14.67
CA SER A 160 -13.60 5.54 -15.42
C SER A 160 -14.64 4.73 -14.63
N ASN A 161 -15.93 5.05 -14.76
CA ASN A 161 -16.98 4.26 -14.12
C ASN A 161 -16.94 2.78 -14.57
N GLY A 162 -17.24 1.88 -13.63
CA GLY A 162 -17.13 0.43 -13.79
C GLY A 162 -15.78 -0.11 -13.31
N SER A 163 -14.86 0.77 -12.90
CA SER A 163 -13.60 0.37 -12.27
C SER A 163 -13.82 -0.17 -10.86
N PHE A 164 -14.78 0.38 -10.12
CA PHE A 164 -15.11 -0.08 -8.77
C PHE A 164 -15.45 -1.57 -8.75
N ASP A 165 -16.37 -2.01 -9.60
CA ASP A 165 -16.82 -3.41 -9.65
C ASP A 165 -15.67 -4.34 -10.04
N ARG A 166 -14.83 -3.94 -11.00
CA ARG A 166 -13.65 -4.73 -11.43
C ARG A 166 -12.63 -4.90 -10.30
N MET A 167 -12.39 -3.85 -9.52
CA MET A 167 -11.46 -3.91 -8.40
C MET A 167 -12.01 -4.78 -7.27
N VAL A 168 -13.30 -4.68 -6.95
CA VAL A 168 -13.97 -5.53 -5.95
C VAL A 168 -13.94 -6.99 -6.40
N GLU A 169 -14.32 -7.29 -7.64
CA GLU A 169 -14.29 -8.64 -8.21
C GLU A 169 -12.88 -9.25 -8.14
N PHE A 170 -11.84 -8.47 -8.45
CA PHE A 170 -10.46 -8.92 -8.31
C PHE A 170 -10.12 -9.28 -6.87
N ALA A 171 -10.47 -8.43 -5.90
CA ALA A 171 -10.19 -8.65 -4.50
C ALA A 171 -10.92 -9.89 -3.94
N GLU A 172 -12.17 -10.09 -4.32
CA GLU A 172 -12.97 -11.28 -3.98
C GLU A 172 -12.37 -12.56 -4.58
N ASN A 173 -11.96 -12.52 -5.85
CA ASN A 173 -11.31 -13.64 -6.51
C ASN A 173 -9.96 -13.98 -5.85
N ARG A 174 -9.17 -12.96 -5.47
CA ARG A 174 -7.91 -13.16 -4.73
C ARG A 174 -8.18 -13.77 -3.35
N MET A 175 -9.19 -13.29 -2.62
CA MET A 175 -9.62 -13.86 -1.34
C MET A 175 -10.00 -15.35 -1.49
N ALA A 176 -10.82 -15.68 -2.48
CA ALA A 176 -11.23 -17.06 -2.76
C ALA A 176 -10.04 -17.95 -3.17
N LEU A 177 -9.08 -17.43 -3.94
CA LEU A 177 -7.86 -18.14 -4.31
C LEU A 177 -7.01 -18.45 -3.07
N VAL A 178 -6.75 -17.43 -2.24
CA VAL A 178 -5.94 -17.57 -1.01
C VAL A 178 -6.60 -18.54 -0.02
N ALA A 179 -7.93 -18.54 0.08
CA ALA A 179 -8.67 -19.50 0.92
C ALA A 179 -8.47 -20.97 0.52
N ARG A 180 -8.11 -21.26 -0.75
CA ARG A 180 -7.76 -22.62 -1.20
C ARG A 180 -6.32 -23.02 -0.84
N GLY A 181 -5.51 -22.07 -0.38
CA GLY A 181 -4.11 -22.27 -0.03
C GLY A 181 -3.18 -22.59 -1.23
N PRO A 182 -1.89 -22.83 -0.98
CA PRO A 182 -0.89 -23.06 -2.03
C PRO A 182 -1.22 -24.24 -2.96
N SER A 183 -1.81 -25.31 -2.43
CA SER A 183 -2.27 -26.46 -3.23
C SER A 183 -3.37 -26.10 -4.24
N GLY A 184 -4.10 -25.01 -3.98
CA GLY A 184 -5.11 -24.45 -4.88
C GLY A 184 -4.59 -23.36 -5.82
N GLY A 185 -3.26 -23.19 -5.90
CA GLY A 185 -2.58 -22.22 -6.75
C GLY A 185 -2.35 -20.85 -6.12
N ALA A 186 -2.61 -20.67 -4.82
CA ALA A 186 -2.32 -19.40 -4.16
C ALA A 186 -0.81 -19.22 -3.97
N GLU A 187 -0.27 -18.12 -4.46
CA GLU A 187 1.09 -17.71 -4.12
C GLU A 187 1.22 -17.42 -2.62
N VAL A 188 2.31 -17.87 -2.02
CA VAL A 188 2.64 -17.65 -0.61
C VAL A 188 3.04 -16.19 -0.40
N TYR A 189 2.63 -15.61 0.72
CA TYR A 189 3.08 -14.28 1.13
C TYR A 189 4.62 -14.19 1.10
N SER A 190 5.12 -13.17 0.42
CA SER A 190 6.54 -12.83 0.33
C SER A 190 6.70 -11.34 0.57
N VAL A 191 7.60 -10.97 1.49
CA VAL A 191 7.96 -9.56 1.75
C VAL A 191 8.65 -8.89 0.55
N GLU A 192 9.05 -9.66 -0.46
CA GLU A 192 9.75 -9.18 -1.66
C GLU A 192 8.84 -9.08 -2.89
N SER A 193 7.80 -9.92 -2.99
CA SER A 193 7.08 -10.10 -4.27
C SER A 193 5.58 -10.35 -4.17
N ASN A 194 5.06 -10.71 -2.99
CA ASN A 194 3.64 -10.96 -2.78
C ASN A 194 3.23 -10.53 -1.36
N HIS A 195 3.01 -9.23 -1.17
CA HIS A 195 2.69 -8.62 0.12
C HIS A 195 1.57 -7.58 -0.02
N CYS A 196 1.26 -6.90 1.08
CA CYS A 196 0.16 -5.94 1.18
C CYS A 196 0.15 -4.89 0.05
N PHE A 197 1.32 -4.35 -0.30
CA PHE A 197 1.45 -3.30 -1.27
C PHE A 197 1.32 -3.80 -2.71
N THR A 198 1.90 -4.96 -3.03
CA THR A 198 1.72 -5.57 -4.37
C THR A 198 0.26 -5.88 -4.64
N PHE A 199 -0.47 -6.41 -3.65
CA PHE A 199 -1.92 -6.62 -3.74
C PHE A 199 -2.69 -5.32 -4.03
N ALA A 200 -2.44 -4.24 -3.26
CA ALA A 200 -3.11 -2.96 -3.49
C ALA A 200 -2.83 -2.42 -4.90
N MET A 201 -1.61 -2.64 -5.42
CA MET A 201 -1.23 -2.25 -6.77
C MET A 201 -1.85 -3.12 -7.85
N GLU A 202 -2.02 -4.42 -7.63
CA GLU A 202 -2.72 -5.32 -8.57
C GLU A 202 -4.20 -4.96 -8.70
N VAL A 203 -4.85 -4.67 -7.57
CA VAL A 203 -6.24 -4.16 -7.54
C VAL A 203 -6.32 -2.85 -8.33
N ALA A 204 -5.44 -1.88 -8.07
CA ALA A 204 -5.43 -0.64 -8.83
C ALA A 204 -5.15 -0.87 -10.33
N ALA A 205 -4.24 -1.79 -10.67
CA ALA A 205 -3.84 -2.06 -12.05
C ALA A 205 -4.96 -2.66 -12.89
N ILE A 206 -5.86 -3.49 -12.32
CA ILE A 206 -7.01 -4.02 -13.09
C ILE A 206 -7.97 -2.91 -13.55
N ALA A 207 -7.95 -1.76 -12.87
CA ALA A 207 -8.67 -0.54 -13.25
C ALA A 207 -7.87 0.41 -14.16
N GLY A 208 -6.70 0.00 -14.65
CA GLY A 208 -5.88 0.77 -15.58
C GLY A 208 -4.90 1.76 -14.93
N VAL A 209 -4.69 1.68 -13.61
CA VAL A 209 -3.67 2.48 -12.92
C VAL A 209 -2.27 2.04 -13.33
N ARG A 210 -1.38 3.01 -13.57
CA ARG A 210 0.04 2.75 -13.89
C ARG A 210 0.84 2.62 -12.60
N THR A 211 1.26 1.41 -12.28
CA THR A 211 1.95 1.11 -11.01
C THR A 211 3.47 0.99 -11.13
N SER A 212 4.03 1.26 -12.32
CA SER A 212 5.47 1.12 -12.58
C SER A 212 6.34 2.02 -11.70
N ALA A 213 5.87 3.22 -11.35
CA ALA A 213 6.59 4.13 -10.45
C ALA A 213 6.81 3.54 -9.06
N ALA A 214 5.87 2.74 -8.57
CA ALA A 214 6.00 2.06 -7.27
C ALA A 214 7.11 1.00 -7.31
N ARG A 215 7.23 0.26 -8.41
CA ARG A 215 8.24 -0.79 -8.60
C ARG A 215 9.68 -0.25 -8.75
N SER A 216 9.83 1.02 -9.13
CA SER A 216 11.15 1.66 -9.21
C SER A 216 11.63 2.23 -7.88
N ALA A 217 10.86 2.11 -6.79
CA ALA A 217 11.27 2.64 -5.50
C ALA A 217 12.48 1.85 -4.94
N PRO A 218 13.44 2.53 -4.28
CA PRO A 218 14.62 1.85 -3.72
C PRO A 218 14.25 0.81 -2.66
N THR A 219 14.79 -0.40 -2.80
CA THR A 219 14.70 -1.48 -1.80
C THR A 219 15.56 -1.17 -0.58
N LEU A 220 15.25 -1.82 0.54
CA LEU A 220 16.10 -1.81 1.73
C LEU A 220 16.99 -3.06 1.72
N GLU A 221 18.27 -2.85 1.43
CA GLU A 221 19.28 -3.90 1.51
C GLU A 221 19.52 -4.28 2.98
N VAL A 222 19.59 -5.57 3.27
CA VAL A 222 19.92 -6.07 4.61
C VAL A 222 21.41 -5.93 4.89
N GLU A 223 21.74 -5.28 5.99
CA GLU A 223 23.09 -5.26 6.52
C GLU A 223 23.43 -6.64 7.12
N LEU A 224 24.23 -7.43 6.39
CA LEU A 224 24.63 -8.76 6.81
C LEU A 224 25.82 -8.70 7.78
N LEU A 225 25.58 -9.10 9.03
CA LEU A 225 26.59 -9.22 10.08
C LEU A 225 26.90 -10.69 10.39
N GLY A 226 28.20 -11.00 10.43
CA GLY A 226 28.71 -12.36 10.69
C GLY A 226 29.58 -12.90 9.56
N GLY A 227 29.74 -14.23 9.52
CA GLY A 227 30.55 -14.90 8.50
C GLY A 227 32.07 -14.89 8.75
N ASN A 228 32.74 -15.91 8.21
CA ASN A 228 34.21 -15.99 8.17
C ASN A 228 34.79 -15.01 7.11
N MET A 229 36.11 -14.83 7.08
CA MET A 229 36.72 -13.86 6.15
C MET A 229 36.41 -14.15 4.67
N ALA A 230 36.20 -15.42 4.29
CA ALA A 230 35.86 -15.79 2.92
C ALA A 230 34.42 -15.40 2.56
N THR A 231 33.47 -15.54 3.49
CA THR A 231 32.07 -15.16 3.24
C THR A 231 31.87 -13.64 3.25
N ARG A 232 32.66 -12.88 4.02
CA ARG A 232 32.57 -11.39 4.03
C ARG A 232 32.85 -10.73 2.68
N ALA A 233 33.63 -11.36 1.81
CA ALA A 233 33.87 -10.88 0.45
C ALA A 233 32.68 -11.11 -0.50
N LEU A 234 31.83 -12.11 -0.19
CA LEU A 234 30.65 -12.48 -0.98
C LEU A 234 29.37 -11.74 -0.57
N ILE A 235 29.35 -11.14 0.64
CA ILE A 235 28.17 -10.51 1.28
C ILE A 235 27.44 -9.49 0.38
N ARG A 236 28.15 -8.70 -0.45
CA ARG A 236 27.53 -7.65 -1.29
C ARG A 236 26.70 -8.16 -2.46
N GLY A 237 26.75 -9.46 -2.78
CA GLY A 237 26.01 -10.04 -3.90
C GLY A 237 24.76 -10.82 -3.51
N PHE A 238 24.49 -11.00 -2.20
CA PHE A 238 23.49 -11.95 -1.69
C PHE A 238 22.62 -11.42 -0.56
N ALA A 239 22.69 -10.12 -0.23
CA ALA A 239 21.76 -9.55 0.75
C ALA A 239 20.34 -9.56 0.18
N PRO A 240 19.35 -10.13 0.90
CA PRO A 240 17.96 -10.01 0.48
C PRO A 240 17.54 -8.54 0.52
N ASP A 241 16.65 -8.18 -0.39
CA ASP A 241 16.12 -6.83 -0.52
C ASP A 241 14.69 -6.80 0.02
N PHE A 242 14.39 -5.88 0.93
CA PHE A 242 13.02 -5.66 1.36
C PHE A 242 12.37 -4.57 0.51
N GLU A 243 11.20 -4.87 -0.06
CA GLU A 243 10.31 -3.82 -0.55
C GLU A 243 9.79 -3.02 0.65
N VAL A 244 9.81 -1.69 0.53
CA VAL A 244 9.39 -0.77 1.59
C VAL A 244 8.14 -0.03 1.11
N PRO A 245 6.93 -0.45 1.51
CA PRO A 245 5.68 0.18 1.10
C PRO A 245 5.67 1.70 1.24
N GLY A 246 6.26 2.26 2.31
CA GLY A 246 6.39 3.71 2.47
C GLY A 246 7.20 4.40 1.35
N ARG A 247 8.29 3.79 0.87
CA ARG A 247 9.06 4.32 -0.27
C ARG A 247 8.29 4.20 -1.58
N GLN A 248 7.60 3.08 -1.77
CA GLN A 248 6.78 2.84 -2.96
C GLN A 248 5.60 3.82 -3.04
N MET A 249 4.94 4.12 -1.92
CA MET A 249 3.89 5.14 -1.85
C MET A 249 4.42 6.53 -2.22
N ARG A 250 5.57 6.93 -1.68
CA ARG A 250 6.18 8.23 -2.03
C ARG A 250 6.56 8.32 -3.50
N ALA A 251 6.99 7.22 -4.11
CA ALA A 251 7.22 7.16 -5.55
C ALA A 251 5.90 7.30 -6.35
N LEU A 252 4.80 6.69 -5.89
CA LEU A 252 3.47 6.90 -6.49
C LEU A 252 3.00 8.35 -6.38
N GLN A 253 3.26 9.02 -5.26
CA GLN A 253 2.90 10.44 -5.05
C GLN A 253 3.64 11.42 -6.00
N GLN A 254 4.71 10.96 -6.64
CA GLN A 254 5.34 11.73 -7.73
C GLN A 254 4.52 11.70 -9.03
N SER A 255 3.68 10.68 -9.19
CA SER A 255 2.87 10.44 -10.39
C SER A 255 1.38 10.75 -10.21
N TYR A 256 0.89 10.77 -8.97
CA TYR A 256 -0.52 10.92 -8.61
C TYR A 256 -0.73 11.98 -7.52
N ARG A 257 -1.97 12.48 -7.35
CA ARG A 257 -2.29 13.39 -6.23
C ARG A 257 -2.05 12.67 -4.91
N ALA A 258 -1.17 13.23 -4.08
CA ALA A 258 -0.98 12.76 -2.72
C ALA A 258 -2.29 12.92 -1.92
N PHE A 259 -2.59 11.92 -1.09
CA PHE A 259 -3.73 11.89 -0.19
C PHE A 259 -3.25 11.40 1.16
N ASN A 260 -2.59 12.28 1.92
CA ASN A 260 -2.15 11.95 3.27
C ASN A 260 -3.20 12.38 4.28
N VAL A 261 -3.26 11.59 5.35
CA VAL A 261 -4.27 11.73 6.39
C VAL A 261 -3.61 11.55 7.74
N SER A 262 -3.86 12.49 8.65
CA SER A 262 -3.41 12.44 10.03
C SER A 262 -4.17 11.40 10.84
N SER A 263 -3.68 11.10 12.05
CA SER A 263 -4.25 10.07 12.94
C SER A 263 -5.70 10.31 13.36
N ASP A 264 -6.20 11.54 13.28
CA ASP A 264 -7.58 11.92 13.57
C ASP A 264 -8.48 11.94 12.31
N GLY A 265 -7.95 11.53 11.16
CA GLY A 265 -8.66 11.48 9.89
C GLY A 265 -8.77 12.82 9.16
N THR A 266 -7.97 13.82 9.53
CA THR A 266 -7.88 15.08 8.78
C THR A 266 -7.05 14.87 7.52
N ILE A 267 -7.60 15.26 6.37
CA ILE A 267 -6.90 15.25 5.07
C ILE A 267 -6.02 16.49 4.97
N ASP A 268 -4.81 16.35 4.42
CA ASP A 268 -3.89 17.46 4.20
C ASP A 268 -4.60 18.69 3.58
N SER A 269 -4.33 19.87 4.14
CA SER A 269 -5.05 21.11 3.79
C SER A 269 -4.84 21.57 2.35
N ASP A 270 -3.73 21.16 1.74
CA ASP A 270 -3.39 21.47 0.35
C ASP A 270 -3.95 20.44 -0.65
N PHE A 271 -4.68 19.41 -0.18
CA PHE A 271 -5.29 18.43 -1.07
C PHE A 271 -6.29 19.06 -2.03
N GLN A 272 -6.08 18.79 -3.32
CA GLN A 272 -6.96 19.17 -4.43
C GLN A 272 -7.28 17.93 -5.27
N PHE A 273 -8.53 17.81 -5.71
CA PHE A 273 -8.93 16.70 -6.57
C PHE A 273 -8.20 16.75 -7.93
N PRO A 274 -7.79 15.60 -8.49
CA PRO A 274 -7.25 15.56 -9.85
C PRO A 274 -8.29 16.04 -10.87
N ALA A 275 -7.85 16.80 -11.88
CA ALA A 275 -8.73 17.29 -12.94
C ALA A 275 -9.05 16.21 -14.00
N ALA A 276 -8.15 15.24 -14.20
CA ALA A 276 -8.29 14.19 -15.21
C ALA A 276 -8.13 12.78 -14.62
N LEU A 277 -8.54 11.76 -15.38
CA LEU A 277 -8.30 10.37 -15.02
C LEU A 277 -6.80 10.08 -14.95
N ASN A 278 -6.38 9.25 -13.99
CA ASN A 278 -4.98 8.85 -13.82
C ASN A 278 -3.98 10.02 -13.78
N SER A 279 -4.41 11.21 -13.34
CA SER A 279 -3.58 12.41 -13.34
C SER A 279 -3.00 12.73 -11.98
N ARG A 280 -1.87 13.44 -12.01
CA ARG A 280 -1.24 13.98 -10.81
C ARG A 280 -2.02 15.10 -10.23
#